data_AF-A0A0G1P4D2-F1
#
_entry.id   AF-A0A0G1P4D2-F1
#
_cell.length_a   1.000
_cell.length_b   1.000
_cell.length_c   1.000
_cell.angle_alpha   90.00
_cell.angle_beta   90.00
_cell.angle_gamma   90.00
#
_symmetry.space_group_name_H-M   'P 1'
#
loop_
_entity.id
_entity.type
_entity.pdbx_description
1 polymer ?
#
loop_
_entity_poly.entity_id
_entity_poly.type
_entity_poly.pdbx_seq_one_letter_code
_entity_poly.pdbx_strand_id
1 'polypeptide(L)'
;MLVLSVNNNRSVVTFLVISLLLGGCAVSTPTNVSFETSPVQSIQGVVSESGEKFLILSGKKSIEITSRKLDLKQYVGQQVTVTGEYSGTTLYVDEVKP
;
A
#
# COMPACT_ATOMS: atom_id res chain seq x y z
N MET A 1 14.01 21.19 31.06
CA MET A 1 14.26 20.63 32.40
C MET A 1 13.68 21.68 33.34
N LEU A 2 13.00 21.29 34.40
CA LEU A 2 13.13 20.06 35.09
C LEU A 2 13.39 20.37 36.56
N VAL A 3 14.02 21.43 37.07
CA VAL A 3 14.77 22.45 36.45
C VAL A 3 13.91 23.54 35.82
N LEU A 4 12.60 23.74 36.03
CA LEU A 4 11.94 23.61 37.33
C LEU A 4 12.94 23.87 38.49
N SER A 5 13.60 25.01 38.67
CA SER A 5 13.42 26.36 38.14
C SER A 5 12.04 26.91 38.48
N VAL A 6 11.93 27.74 39.52
CA VAL A 6 12.61 29.04 39.62
C VAL A 6 13.37 29.27 40.94
N ASN A 7 14.56 29.87 40.80
CA ASN A 7 15.30 30.68 41.76
C ASN A 7 14.41 31.79 42.34
N ASN A 8 14.11 31.71 43.64
CA ASN A 8 13.63 32.77 44.54
C ASN A 8 12.60 33.83 44.04
N ASN A 9 11.49 33.89 44.79
CA ASN A 9 10.57 35.02 45.04
C ASN A 9 9.37 35.30 44.11
N ARG A 10 8.20 35.07 44.75
CA ARG A 10 6.97 35.88 44.77
C ARG A 10 5.89 35.67 43.69
N SER A 11 4.68 35.46 44.22
CA SER A 11 3.36 35.78 43.65
C SER A 11 2.89 34.80 42.57
N VAL A 12 1.98 33.86 42.86
CA VAL A 12 0.54 34.08 43.14
C VAL A 12 -0.11 34.95 42.06
N VAL A 13 -1.30 34.53 41.61
CA VAL A 13 -2.33 35.33 40.91
C VAL A 13 -2.29 35.18 39.37
N THR A 14 -3.09 34.28 38.79
CA THR A 14 -4.45 34.53 38.23
C THR A 14 -4.41 35.20 36.86
N PHE A 15 -4.94 34.55 35.82
CA PHE A 15 -5.62 35.12 34.63
C PHE A 15 -5.99 33.89 33.75
N LEU A 16 -7.19 33.29 33.76
CA LEU A 16 -8.56 33.80 33.55
C LEU A 16 -8.69 34.77 32.36
N VAL A 17 -8.75 34.23 31.13
CA VAL A 17 -9.48 34.81 29.97
C VAL A 17 -9.80 33.64 29.00
N ILE A 18 -10.96 32.99 29.11
CA ILE A 18 -12.15 33.14 28.25
C ILE A 18 -11.82 33.41 26.77
N SER A 19 -11.79 32.34 25.97
CA SER A 19 -12.09 32.42 24.54
C SER A 19 -12.97 31.22 24.18
N LEU A 20 -14.29 31.44 24.28
CA LEU A 20 -15.33 30.64 23.66
C LEU A 20 -15.08 30.59 22.14
N LEU A 21 -14.44 29.52 21.67
CA LEU A 21 -14.48 29.13 20.27
C LEU A 21 -15.51 28.01 20.18
N LEU A 22 -16.79 28.37 19.99
CA LEU A 22 -17.82 27.43 19.56
C LEU A 22 -17.45 26.96 18.15
N GLY A 23 -16.64 25.90 18.11
CA GLY A 23 -16.27 25.20 16.90
C GLY A 23 -17.52 24.67 16.21
N GLY A 24 -17.67 25.03 14.95
CA GLY A 24 -18.78 24.60 14.10
C GLY A 24 -18.88 23.08 14.05
N CYS A 25 -20.12 22.60 14.00
CA CYS A 25 -20.44 21.21 13.73
C CYS A 25 -19.90 20.85 12.34
N ALA A 26 -18.79 20.12 12.30
CA ALA A 26 -18.33 19.47 11.08
C ALA A 26 -19.32 18.36 10.73
N VAL A 27 -20.05 18.54 9.64
CA VAL A 27 -20.82 17.48 8.98
C VAL A 27 -19.82 16.40 8.57
N SER A 28 -19.81 15.28 9.29
CA SER A 28 -19.10 14.08 8.86
C SER A 28 -19.80 13.53 7.62
N THR A 29 -19.21 13.74 6.46
CA THR A 29 -19.62 13.08 5.22
C THR A 29 -19.44 11.56 5.38
N PRO A 30 -20.33 10.75 4.78
CA PRO A 30 -20.26 9.30 4.92
C PRO A 30 -18.91 8.81 4.39
N THR A 31 -18.23 7.99 5.18
CA THR A 31 -17.04 7.22 4.78
C THR A 31 -17.38 6.48 3.50
N ASN A 32 -16.95 7.05 2.37
CA ASN A 32 -16.92 6.36 1.10
C ASN A 32 -15.97 5.18 1.31
N VAL A 33 -16.52 3.97 1.32
CA VAL A 33 -15.73 2.74 1.31
C VAL A 33 -15.02 2.75 -0.03
N SER A 34 -13.80 3.28 -0.04
CA SER A 34 -12.88 3.14 -1.16
C SER A 34 -12.53 1.67 -1.22
N PHE A 35 -13.27 0.91 -2.03
CA PHE A 35 -12.74 -0.33 -2.55
C PHE A 35 -11.47 0.07 -3.30
N GLU A 36 -10.30 -0.15 -2.70
CA GLU A 36 -9.03 -0.09 -3.41
C GLU A 36 -9.11 -1.15 -4.51
N THR A 37 -9.56 -0.72 -5.69
CA THR A 37 -9.30 -1.44 -6.92
C THR A 37 -7.79 -1.53 -7.00
N SER A 38 -7.24 -2.69 -6.64
CA SER A 38 -5.80 -2.93 -6.72
C SER A 38 -5.40 -2.63 -8.16
N PRO A 39 -4.56 -1.62 -8.41
CA PRO A 39 -4.35 -1.14 -9.76
C PRO A 39 -3.76 -2.26 -10.60
N VAL A 40 -4.36 -2.50 -11.77
CA VAL A 40 -3.85 -3.47 -12.73
C VAL A 40 -2.40 -3.12 -13.05
N GLN A 41 -1.50 -4.07 -12.82
CA GLN A 41 -0.06 -3.98 -13.04
C GLN A 41 0.31 -4.71 -14.32
N SER A 42 1.25 -4.13 -15.07
CA SER A 42 1.86 -4.76 -16.24
C SER A 42 3.36 -4.94 -16.00
N ILE A 43 3.84 -6.17 -16.11
CA ILE A 43 5.23 -6.53 -15.80
C ILE A 43 5.80 -7.32 -16.96
N GLN A 44 6.95 -6.88 -17.46
CA GLN A 44 7.71 -7.60 -18.48
C GLN A 44 8.82 -8.43 -17.82
N GLY A 45 8.95 -9.69 -18.22
CA GLY A 45 9.97 -10.59 -17.68
C GLY A 45 9.91 -11.99 -18.29
N VAL A 46 10.84 -12.85 -17.87
CA VAL A 46 10.88 -14.26 -18.28
C VAL A 46 10.08 -15.09 -17.28
N VAL A 47 9.15 -15.92 -17.75
CA VAL A 47 8.43 -16.85 -16.87
C VAL A 47 9.35 -18.01 -16.49
N SER A 48 9.38 -18.33 -15.21
CA SER A 48 10.17 -19.44 -14.64
C SER A 48 9.27 -20.29 -13.73
N GLU A 49 9.46 -21.61 -13.77
CA GLU A 49 8.78 -22.56 -12.88
C GLU A 49 9.72 -22.91 -11.72
N SER A 50 9.22 -22.80 -10.49
CA SER A 50 9.97 -23.11 -9.27
C SER A 50 9.12 -23.98 -8.35
N GLY A 51 9.30 -25.30 -8.45
CA GLY A 51 8.46 -26.27 -7.75
C GLY A 51 7.03 -26.22 -8.28
N GLU A 52 6.08 -25.90 -7.42
CA GLU A 52 4.65 -25.78 -7.77
C GLU A 52 4.22 -24.34 -8.10
N LYS A 53 5.17 -23.39 -8.11
CA LYS A 53 4.91 -21.96 -8.30
C LYS A 53 5.50 -21.46 -9.61
N PHE A 54 4.84 -20.45 -10.17
CA PHE A 54 5.37 -19.70 -11.30
C PHE A 54 5.92 -18.36 -10.84
N LEU A 55 7.02 -17.95 -11.45
CA LEU A 55 7.70 -16.69 -11.18
C LEU A 55 7.86 -15.91 -12.48
N ILE A 56 7.81 -14.59 -12.41
CA ILE A 56 8.31 -13.71 -13.47
C ILE A 56 9.63 -13.08 -13.03
N LEU A 57 10.66 -13.28 -13.85
CA LEU A 57 11.99 -12.72 -13.67
C LEU A 57 12.06 -11.39 -14.44
N SER A 58 11.97 -10.28 -13.72
CA SER A 58 12.06 -8.93 -14.28
C SER A 58 13.31 -8.23 -13.73
N GLY A 59 14.36 -8.19 -14.55
CA GLY A 59 15.67 -7.68 -14.14
C GLY A 59 16.25 -8.46 -12.96
N LYS A 60 16.40 -7.81 -11.80
CA LYS A 60 16.92 -8.41 -10.56
C LYS A 60 15.83 -8.89 -9.59
N LYS A 61 14.55 -8.79 -9.98
CA LYS A 61 13.40 -9.15 -9.14
C LYS A 61 12.77 -10.43 -9.67
N SER A 62 12.39 -11.32 -8.74
CA SER A 62 11.52 -12.46 -8.99
C SER A 62 10.18 -12.20 -8.30
N ILE A 63 9.09 -12.24 -9.06
CA ILE A 63 7.74 -11.99 -8.54
C ILE A 63 6.93 -13.26 -8.73
N GLU A 64 6.25 -13.72 -7.68
CA GLU A 64 5.35 -14.86 -7.77
C GLU A 64 4.13 -14.49 -8.60
N ILE A 65 3.84 -15.30 -9.62
CA ILE A 65 2.70 -15.13 -10.50
C ILE A 65 1.79 -16.35 -10.40
N THR A 66 0.48 -16.12 -10.47
CA THR A 66 -0.51 -17.18 -10.54
C THR A 66 -1.63 -16.76 -11.47
N SER A 67 -2.39 -17.71 -12.02
CA SER A 67 -3.58 -17.40 -12.81
C SER A 67 -4.67 -18.42 -12.55
N ARG A 68 -5.92 -17.97 -12.58
CA ARG A 68 -7.11 -18.84 -12.51
C ARG A 68 -7.71 -19.12 -13.89
N LYS A 69 -7.27 -18.40 -14.92
CA LYS A 69 -7.87 -18.39 -16.25
C LYS A 69 -6.89 -18.86 -17.34
N LEU A 70 -5.58 -18.78 -17.09
CA LEU A 70 -4.53 -19.07 -18.05
C LEU A 70 -3.61 -20.17 -17.50
N ASP A 71 -3.20 -21.08 -18.39
CA ASP A 71 -2.10 -22.00 -18.08
C ASP A 71 -0.77 -21.26 -18.25
N LEU A 72 -0.07 -20.99 -17.14
CA LEU A 72 1.21 -20.28 -17.16
C LEU A 72 2.37 -21.17 -17.66
N LYS A 73 2.19 -22.50 -17.66
CA LYS A 73 3.22 -23.45 -18.03
C LYS A 73 3.67 -23.30 -19.48
N GLN A 74 2.75 -22.93 -20.37
CA GLN A 74 3.06 -22.72 -21.79
C GLN A 74 4.04 -21.57 -22.03
N TYR A 75 4.17 -20.62 -21.09
CA TYR A 75 5.02 -19.44 -21.23
C TYR A 75 6.39 -19.60 -20.54
N VAL A 76 6.66 -20.72 -19.87
CA VAL A 76 7.92 -20.96 -19.17
C VAL A 76 9.10 -20.85 -20.15
N GLY A 77 10.12 -20.08 -19.74
CA GLY A 77 11.31 -19.79 -20.56
C GLY A 77 11.10 -18.67 -21.60
N GLN A 78 9.89 -18.14 -21.76
CA GLN A 78 9.60 -17.08 -22.70
C GLN A 78 9.66 -15.71 -22.03
N GLN A 79 10.17 -14.73 -22.78
CA GLN A 79 10.06 -13.32 -22.44
C GLN A 79 8.64 -12.86 -22.78
N VAL A 80 7.88 -12.42 -21.77
CA VAL A 80 6.48 -12.02 -21.93
C VAL A 80 6.18 -10.75 -21.13
N THR A 81 5.05 -10.13 -21.41
CA THR A 81 4.42 -9.08 -20.60
C THR A 81 3.16 -9.66 -19.96
N VAL A 82 3.14 -9.74 -18.63
CA VAL A 82 1.98 -10.19 -17.87
C VAL A 82 1.22 -8.99 -17.33
N THR A 83 -0.11 -9.05 -17.37
CA THR A 83 -1.00 -8.01 -16.83
C THR A 83 -1.95 -8.63 -15.81
N GLY A 84 -2.11 -8.00 -14.66
CA GLY A 84 -2.92 -8.55 -13.56
C GLY A 84 -2.94 -7.70 -12.30
N GLU A 85 -3.47 -8.23 -11.21
CA GLU A 85 -3.62 -7.50 -9.94
C GLU A 85 -2.82 -8.17 -8.82
N TYR A 86 -2.20 -7.37 -7.95
CA TYR A 86 -1.52 -7.91 -6.77
C TYR A 86 -2.53 -8.33 -5.71
N SER A 87 -2.30 -9.51 -5.13
CA SER A 87 -2.91 -9.94 -3.88
C SER A 87 -1.78 -10.31 -2.92
N GLY A 88 -1.47 -9.39 -2.00
CA GLY A 88 -0.29 -9.48 -1.16
C GLY A 88 1.00 -9.40 -1.99
N THR A 89 1.78 -10.48 -2.00
CA THR A 89 3.06 -10.58 -2.74
C THR A 89 2.94 -11.32 -4.07
N THR A 90 1.76 -11.81 -4.42
CA THR A 90 1.50 -12.61 -5.62
C THR A 90 0.74 -11.79 -6.64
N LEU A 91 1.19 -11.79 -7.89
CA LEU A 91 0.47 -11.19 -9.00
C LEU A 91 -0.48 -12.21 -9.62
N TYR A 92 -1.77 -11.91 -9.59
CA TYR A 92 -2.81 -12.70 -10.26
C TYR A 92 -2.93 -12.22 -11.70
N VAL A 93 -2.43 -13.03 -12.63
CA VAL A 93 -2.32 -12.71 -14.05
C VAL A 93 -3.65 -12.98 -14.76
N ASP A 94 -4.17 -11.95 -15.41
CA ASP A 94 -5.37 -12.01 -16.27
C ASP A 94 -5.02 -12.09 -17.76
N GLU A 95 -3.88 -11.53 -18.18
CA GLU A 95 -3.46 -11.50 -19.58
C GLU A 95 -1.94 -11.73 -19.70
N VAL A 96 -1.52 -12.47 -20.75
CA VAL A 96 -0.11 -12.66 -21.12
C VAL A 96 0.07 -12.30 -22.58
N LYS A 97 1.06 -11.44 -22.87
CA LYS A 97 1.45 -11.05 -24.23
C LYS A 97 2.91 -11.46 -24.48
N PRO A 98 3.22 -12.19 -25.56
CA PRO A 98 4.60 -12.48 -25.96
C PRO A 98 5.34 -11.22 -26.43
#